data_AF-A0AA95E1J8-F1
#
_entry.id   AF-A0AA95E1J8-F1
#
_cell.length_a   1.000
_cell.length_b   1.000
_cell.length_c   1.000
_cell.angle_alpha   90.00
_cell.angle_beta   90.00
_cell.angle_gamma   90.00
#
_symmetry.space_group_name_H-M   'P 1'
#
loop_
_entity.id
_entity.type
_entity.pdbx_description
1 polymer ?
#
loop_
_entity_poly.entity_id
_entity_poly.type
_entity_poly.pdbx_seq_one_letter_code
_entity_poly.pdbx_strand_id
1 'polypeptide(L)' 'MISEEIGYGSPNEAAKKEMPPELANNPIVYPPADLLKHAMFREDVGDEIMALYQQYWDRLKVDM' A
#
# COMPACT_ATOMS: atom_id res chain seq x y z
N MET A 1 15.01 6.10 -11.11
CA MET A 1 13.76 6.82 -10.73
C MET A 1 13.44 6.58 -9.25
N ILE A 2 12.68 7.47 -8.58
CA ILE A 2 12.34 7.29 -7.14
C ILE A 2 11.81 5.87 -6.85
N SER A 3 10.87 5.38 -7.65
CA SER A 3 10.30 4.02 -7.50
C SER A 3 11.31 2.88 -7.52
N GLU A 4 12.41 3.00 -8.26
CA GLU A 4 13.46 1.97 -8.30
C GLU A 4 14.31 1.99 -7.03
N GLU A 5 14.54 3.17 -6.47
CA GLU A 5 15.34 3.36 -5.25
C GLU A 5 14.55 2.95 -4.00
N ILE A 6 13.27 3.31 -3.93
CA ILE A 6 12.42 3.07 -2.74
C ILE A 6 11.63 1.76 -2.81
N GLY A 7 11.51 1.14 -3.99
CA GLY A 7 10.80 -0.13 -4.20
C GLY A 7 9.27 -0.03 -4.28
N TYR A 8 8.69 1.17 -4.27
CA TYR A 8 7.24 1.38 -4.43
C TYR A 8 6.85 1.59 -5.89
N GLY A 9 5.74 0.99 -6.30
CA GLY A 9 5.17 1.14 -7.64
C GLY A 9 4.86 2.61 -7.95
N SER A 10 5.19 3.06 -9.16
CA SER A 10 4.84 4.41 -9.59
C SER A 10 3.36 4.46 -9.94
N PRO A 11 2.61 5.50 -9.53
CA PRO A 11 1.26 5.73 -10.01
C PRO A 11 1.22 6.29 -11.45
N ASN A 12 2.37 6.61 -12.04
CA ASN A 12 2.46 7.15 -13.40
C ASN A 12 2.75 6.03 -14.41
N GLU A 13 1.85 5.85 -15.38
CA GLU A 13 1.99 4.80 -16.39
C GLU A 13 3.18 5.01 -17.34
N ALA A 14 3.51 6.25 -17.70
CA ALA A 14 4.67 6.54 -18.53
C ALA A 14 5.96 6.19 -17.79
N ALA A 15 6.03 6.51 -16.50
CA ALA A 15 7.14 6.13 -15.65
C ALA A 15 7.29 4.59 -15.58
N LYS A 16 6.20 3.84 -15.41
CA LYS A 16 6.24 2.37 -15.40
C LYS A 16 6.81 1.76 -16.69
N LYS A 17 6.55 2.38 -17.85
CA LYS A 17 7.03 1.88 -19.15
C LYS A 17 8.55 2.00 -19.31
N GLU A 18 9.17 2.97 -18.65
CA GLU A 18 10.62 3.20 -18.69
C GLU A 18 11.38 2.37 -17.64
N MET A 19 10.67 1.69 -16.72
CA MET A 19 11.30 0.89 -15.67
C MET A 19 11.93 -0.40 -16.20
N PRO A 20 12.97 -0.93 -15.53
CA PRO A 20 13.48 -2.28 -15.78
C PRO A 20 12.36 -3.34 -15.77
N PRO A 21 12.39 -4.33 -16.69
CA PRO A 21 11.33 -5.35 -16.77
C PRO A 21 11.09 -6.12 -15.47
N GLU A 22 12.16 -6.32 -14.69
CA GLU A 22 12.14 -6.98 -13.38
C GLU A 22 11.29 -6.21 -12.35
N LEU A 23 11.20 -4.88 -12.45
CA LEU A 23 10.35 -4.05 -11.60
C LEU A 23 8.97 -3.84 -12.23
N ALA A 24 8.92 -3.52 -13.53
CA ALA A 24 7.69 -3.22 -14.25
C ALA A 24 6.69 -4.39 -14.26
N ASN A 25 7.20 -5.63 -14.26
CA ASN A 25 6.40 -6.86 -14.26
C ASN A 25 6.35 -7.57 -12.90
N ASN A 26 6.88 -6.97 -11.83
CA ASN A 26 6.87 -7.58 -10.51
C ASN A 26 5.43 -7.60 -9.95
N PRO A 27 4.80 -8.77 -9.73
CA PRO A 27 3.43 -8.85 -9.25
C PRO A 27 3.25 -8.44 -7.78
N ILE A 28 4.34 -8.31 -7.01
CA ILE A 28 4.31 -7.76 -5.64
C ILE A 28 4.14 -6.23 -5.70
N VAL A 29 4.76 -5.58 -6.69
CA VAL A 29 4.71 -4.12 -6.87
C VAL A 29 3.50 -3.69 -7.70
N TYR A 30 3.19 -4.46 -8.75
CA TYR A 30 2.04 -4.26 -9.64
C TYR A 30 1.18 -5.52 -9.69
N PRO A 31 0.33 -5.76 -8.69
CA PRO A 31 -0.52 -6.95 -8.63
C PRO A 31 -1.47 -7.02 -9.83
N PRO A 32 -1.81 -8.25 -10.30
CA PRO A 32 -2.81 -8.43 -11.33
C PRO A 32 -4.21 -8.06 -10.85
N ALA A 33 -5.12 -7.80 -11.79
CA ALA A 33 -6.46 -7.28 -11.51
C ALA A 33 -7.30 -8.22 -10.62
N ASP A 34 -7.10 -9.53 -10.73
CA ASP A 34 -7.77 -10.54 -9.91
C ASP A 34 -7.34 -10.51 -8.44
N LEU A 35 -6.13 -10.02 -8.13
CA LEU A 35 -5.71 -9.75 -6.75
C LEU A 35 -6.15 -8.35 -6.29
N LEU A 36 -6.04 -7.34 -7.17
CA LEU A 36 -6.44 -5.97 -6.83
C LEU A 36 -7.92 -5.84 -6.45
N LYS A 37 -8.80 -6.69 -6.97
CA LYS A 37 -10.24 -6.69 -6.61
C LYS A 37 -10.50 -6.99 -5.12
N HIS A 38 -9.53 -7.56 -4.41
CA HIS A 38 -9.63 -7.85 -2.98
C HIS A 38 -9.05 -6.73 -2.11
N ALA A 39 -8.41 -5.73 -2.71
CA ALA A 39 -7.89 -4.58 -1.98
C ALA A 39 -9.04 -3.64 -1.58
N MET A 40 -8.87 -2.97 -0.44
CA MET A 40 -9.78 -1.92 0.03
C MET A 40 -8.98 -0.68 0.40
N PHE A 41 -9.48 0.48 0.01
CA PHE A 41 -9.02 1.72 0.60
C PHE A 41 -9.59 1.84 2.01
N ARG A 42 -8.82 2.43 2.91
CA ARG A 42 -9.33 2.83 4.23
C ARG A 42 -10.30 3.98 4.03
N GLU A 43 -11.48 3.86 4.62
CA GLU A 43 -12.47 4.93 4.68
C GLU A 43 -12.22 5.83 5.91
N ASP A 44 -12.69 7.08 5.82
CA ASP A 44 -12.78 7.95 6.99
C ASP A 44 -13.88 7.43 7.92
N VAL A 45 -13.51 7.18 9.18
CA VAL A 45 -14.41 6.65 10.22
C VAL A 45 -14.74 7.67 11.30
N GLY A 46 -14.23 8.91 11.18
CA GLY A 46 -14.42 9.98 12.16
C GLY A 46 -13.60 9.78 13.45
N ASP A 47 -13.53 10.86 14.23
CA ASP A 47 -12.62 10.97 15.38
C ASP A 47 -12.91 9.94 16.49
N GLU A 48 -14.17 9.65 16.76
CA GLU A 48 -14.58 8.70 17.81
C GLU A 48 -14.07 7.29 17.52
N ILE A 49 -14.25 6.80 16.29
CA ILE A 49 -13.80 5.47 15.89
C ILE A 49 -12.28 5.41 15.76
N MET A 50 -11.65 6.50 15.29
CA MET A 50 -10.19 6.59 15.25
C MET A 50 -9.57 6.51 16.64
N ALA A 51 -10.17 7.15 17.66
CA ALA A 51 -9.73 7.05 19.04
C ALA A 51 -9.83 5.60 19.58
N LEU A 52 -10.90 4.88 19.22
CA LEU A 52 -11.05 3.47 19.58
C LEU A 52 -9.97 2.59 18.94
N TYR A 53 -9.67 2.78 17.64
CA TYR A 53 -8.57 2.07 16.96
C TYR A 53 -7.23 2.33 17.64
N GLN A 54 -6.95 3.58 18.01
CA GLN A 54 -5.71 3.94 18.70
C GLN A 54 -5.59 3.25 20.06
N GLN A 55 -6.66 3.22 20.85
CA GLN A 55 -6.66 2.53 22.15
C GLN A 55 -6.28 1.05 22.03
N TYR A 56 -6.87 0.32 21.08
CA TYR A 56 -6.55 -1.09 20.88
C TYR A 56 -5.16 -1.31 20.29
N TRP A 57 -4.68 -0.39 19.44
CA TRP A 57 -3.32 -0.44 18.92
C TRP A 57 -2.27 -0.23 20.01
N ASP A 58 -2.50 0.72 20.91
CA ASP A 58 -1.60 0.95 22.06
C ASP A 58 -1.59 -0.24 23.00
N ARG A 59 -2.77 -0.83 23.26
CA ARG A 59 -2.85 -2.06 24.03
C ARG A 59 -2.04 -3.19 23.38
N LEU A 60 -2.16 -3.39 22.06
CA LEU A 60 -1.40 -4.42 21.35
C LEU A 60 0.11 -4.23 21.48
N LYS A 61 0.60 -2.99 21.40
CA LYS A 61 2.05 -2.70 21.48
C LYS A 61 2.63 -2.82 22.89
N VAL A 62 1.83 -2.56 23.92
CA VAL A 62 2.31 -2.40 25.30
C VAL A 62 1.97 -3.59 26.20
N ASP A 63 0.86 -4.30 25.94
CA ASP A 63 0.43 -5.46 26.72
C ASP A 63 0.96 -6.80 26.18
N MET A 64 1.71 -6.82 25.06
CA MET A 64 2.40 -7.99 24.51
C MET A 64 3.88 -8.05 24.88
#